data_AF-A0A544VQN9-F1
#
_entry.id   AF-A0A544VQN9-F1
#
_cell.length_a   1.000
_cell.length_b   1.000
_cell.length_c   1.000
_cell.angle_alpha   90.00
_cell.angle_beta   90.00
_cell.angle_gamma   90.00
#
_symmetry.space_group_name_H-M   'P 1'
#
loop_
_entity.id
_entity.type
_entity.pdbx_description
1 polymer ?
#
loop_
_entity_poly.entity_id
_entity_poly.type
_entity_poly.pdbx_seq_one_letter_code
_entity_poly.pdbx_strand_id
1 'polypeptide(L)'
;MGGECGCGGGTPGPHGFSVLVMTAAGTSKLEARRRAVEAARRANEARAERDKANILYATNFLYELGKLAEVEVWKKERLAQLREQVAAEAAKRAATHRTNAGAWLARMQGLGENMTTIAARTDVGVGIVRTMLRHAPKDETSTPSGGSHALGAGGAGGWCASRGADDVERA
;
A
#
# COMPACT_ATOMS: atom_id res chain seq x y z
N MET A 1 -7.44 -66.00 36.07
CA MET A 1 -8.88 -65.87 35.78
C MET A 1 -9.15 -66.67 34.53
N GLY A 2 -9.60 -67.90 34.71
CA GLY A 2 -9.99 -68.82 33.64
C GLY A 2 -11.41 -68.52 33.17
N GLY A 3 -11.68 -68.90 31.92
CA GLY A 3 -12.99 -68.84 31.28
C GLY A 3 -13.03 -69.86 30.16
N GLU A 4 -12.98 -71.14 30.54
CA GLU A 4 -13.42 -72.26 29.71
C GLU A 4 -14.94 -72.21 29.54
N CYS A 5 -15.38 -72.29 28.28
CA CYS A 5 -16.71 -72.77 27.87
C CYS A 5 -16.70 -72.80 26.33
N GLY A 6 -16.92 -73.88 25.59
CA GLY A 6 -17.33 -75.24 25.86
C GLY A 6 -17.76 -75.78 24.49
N CYS A 7 -16.91 -76.56 23.82
CA CYS A 7 -17.22 -77.14 22.51
C CYS A 7 -18.15 -78.34 22.70
N GLY A 8 -19.46 -78.08 22.75
CA GLY A 8 -20.50 -79.11 22.75
C GLY A 8 -20.61 -79.78 21.38
N GLY A 9 -20.46 -81.10 21.36
CA GLY A 9 -20.45 -81.93 20.17
C GLY A 9 -21.79 -81.97 19.42
N GLY A 10 -21.69 -82.09 18.10
CA GLY A 10 -22.76 -82.56 17.22
C GLY A 10 -22.30 -83.82 16.50
N THR A 11 -23.02 -84.92 16.69
CA THR A 11 -22.81 -86.22 16.05
C THR A 11 -23.03 -86.15 14.52
N PRO A 12 -22.25 -86.90 13.72
CA PRO A 12 -22.45 -86.97 12.27
C PRO A 12 -23.57 -87.98 11.93
N GLY A 13 -24.72 -87.48 11.46
CA GLY A 13 -25.79 -88.29 10.88
C GLY A 13 -25.48 -88.64 9.41
N PRO A 14 -25.79 -89.86 8.93
CA PRO A 14 -25.42 -90.33 7.61
C PRO A 14 -26.53 -89.99 6.59
N HIS A 15 -26.60 -88.74 6.16
CA HIS A 15 -27.34 -88.38 4.96
C HIS A 15 -26.46 -87.49 4.10
N GLY A 16 -26.00 -88.07 2.99
CA GLY A 16 -25.17 -87.39 2.01
C GLY A 16 -25.88 -86.15 1.49
N PHE A 17 -25.47 -84.98 1.99
CA PHE A 17 -25.77 -83.73 1.33
C PHE A 17 -24.76 -83.62 0.18
N SER A 18 -25.15 -84.13 -0.99
CA SER A 18 -24.47 -83.76 -2.23
C SER A 18 -24.62 -82.26 -2.40
N VAL A 19 -23.62 -81.50 -1.95
CA VAL A 19 -23.46 -80.10 -2.36
C VAL A 19 -23.17 -80.15 -3.85
N LEU A 20 -24.23 -80.03 -4.64
CA LEU A 20 -24.09 -79.67 -6.04
C LEU A 20 -23.42 -78.29 -6.05
N VAL A 21 -22.11 -78.27 -6.30
CA VAL A 21 -21.38 -77.05 -6.66
C VAL A 21 -22.02 -76.54 -7.96
N MET A 22 -23.06 -75.73 -7.80
CA MET A 22 -23.65 -74.92 -8.86
C MET A 22 -22.61 -73.85 -9.20
N THR A 23 -21.77 -74.15 -10.19
CA THR A 23 -20.75 -73.26 -10.77
C THR A 23 -21.34 -71.97 -11.39
N ALA A 24 -22.66 -71.75 -11.32
CA ALA A 24 -23.35 -70.59 -11.87
C ALA A 24 -23.53 -69.39 -10.90
N ALA A 25 -23.43 -69.58 -9.57
CA ALA A 25 -23.63 -68.47 -8.62
C ALA A 25 -22.41 -67.52 -8.49
N GLY A 26 -21.22 -67.98 -8.89
CA GLY A 26 -19.97 -67.20 -8.83
C GLY A 26 -19.89 -66.07 -9.86
N THR A 27 -20.52 -66.23 -11.02
CA THR A 27 -20.45 -65.26 -12.13
C THR A 27 -21.29 -64.02 -11.84
N SER A 28 -22.50 -64.17 -11.28
CA SER A 28 -23.39 -63.04 -10.92
C SER A 28 -22.77 -62.11 -9.87
N LYS A 29 -22.14 -62.65 -8.82
CA LYS A 29 -21.44 -61.86 -7.80
C LYS A 29 -20.20 -61.16 -8.36
N LEU A 30 -19.45 -61.81 -9.24
CA LEU A 30 -18.29 -61.22 -9.90
C LEU A 30 -18.69 -60.12 -10.89
N GLU A 31 -19.77 -60.30 -11.63
CA GLU A 31 -20.31 -59.26 -12.53
C GLU A 31 -20.85 -58.05 -11.77
N ALA A 32 -21.56 -58.26 -10.66
CA ALA A 32 -22.00 -57.18 -9.78
C ALA A 32 -20.81 -56.37 -9.25
N ARG A 33 -19.71 -57.05 -8.86
CA ARG A 33 -18.47 -56.40 -8.44
C ARG A 33 -17.79 -55.65 -9.57
N ARG A 34 -17.73 -56.21 -10.78
CA ARG A 34 -17.18 -55.53 -11.97
C ARG A 34 -17.96 -54.25 -12.29
N ARG A 35 -19.30 -54.32 -12.30
CA ARG A 35 -20.15 -53.14 -12.52
C ARG A 35 -19.96 -52.07 -11.45
N ALA A 36 -19.83 -52.46 -10.18
CA ALA A 36 -19.57 -51.52 -9.09
C ALA A 36 -18.20 -50.83 -9.24
N VAL A 37 -17.15 -51.57 -9.62
CA VAL A 37 -15.81 -51.01 -9.87
C VAL A 37 -15.81 -50.09 -11.09
N GLU A 38 -16.48 -50.46 -12.19
CA GLU A 38 -16.58 -49.63 -13.38
C GLU A 38 -17.41 -48.36 -13.15
N ALA A 39 -18.47 -48.44 -12.34
CA ALA A 39 -19.24 -47.27 -11.92
C ALA A 39 -18.38 -46.34 -11.05
N ALA A 40 -17.60 -46.89 -10.11
CA ALA A 40 -16.66 -46.12 -9.30
C ALA A 40 -15.54 -45.50 -10.14
N ARG A 41 -15.02 -46.23 -11.15
CA ARG A 41 -14.01 -45.74 -12.08
C ARG A 41 -14.53 -44.54 -12.88
N ARG A 42 -15.72 -44.65 -13.47
CA ARG A 42 -16.35 -43.54 -14.20
C ARG A 42 -16.62 -42.33 -13.31
N ALA A 43 -17.08 -42.54 -12.07
CA ALA A 43 -17.25 -41.46 -11.10
C ALA A 43 -15.91 -40.80 -10.71
N ASN A 44 -14.82 -41.57 -10.67
CA ASN A 44 -13.49 -41.06 -10.38
C ASN A 44 -12.89 -40.28 -11.55
N GLU A 45 -13.06 -40.76 -12.78
CA GLU A 45 -12.66 -40.05 -14.00
C GLU A 45 -13.38 -38.70 -14.10
N ALA A 46 -14.70 -38.66 -13.84
CA ALA A 46 -15.47 -37.42 -13.83
C ALA A 46 -15.07 -36.44 -12.71
N ARG A 47 -14.53 -36.93 -11.58
CA ARG A 47 -13.92 -36.08 -10.54
C ARG A 47 -12.59 -35.53 -11.01
N ALA A 48 -11.71 -36.38 -11.53
CA ALA A 48 -10.39 -36.01 -12.00
C ALA A 48 -10.43 -34.93 -13.09
N GLU A 49 -11.35 -35.01 -14.06
CA GLU A 49 -11.48 -33.98 -15.09
C GLU A 49 -11.96 -32.64 -14.53
N ARG A 50 -12.88 -32.65 -13.56
CA ARG A 50 -13.30 -31.43 -12.87
C ARG A 50 -12.17 -30.82 -12.05
N ASP A 51 -11.39 -31.65 -11.36
CA ASP A 51 -10.29 -31.17 -10.54
C ASP A 51 -9.19 -30.54 -11.39
N LYS A 52 -8.87 -31.13 -12.55
CA LYS A 52 -7.95 -30.53 -13.53
C LYS A 52 -8.44 -29.17 -14.03
N ALA A 53 -9.72 -29.06 -14.41
CA ALA A 53 -10.31 -27.81 -14.85
C ALA A 53 -10.33 -26.76 -13.73
N ASN A 54 -10.69 -27.17 -12.51
CA ASN A 54 -10.72 -26.30 -11.34
C ASN A 54 -9.33 -25.74 -11.00
N ILE A 55 -8.27 -26.54 -11.13
CA ILE A 55 -6.90 -26.06 -10.94
C ILE A 55 -6.59 -24.94 -11.93
N LEU A 56 -6.88 -25.12 -13.22
CA LEU A 56 -6.66 -24.09 -14.24
C LEU A 56 -7.46 -22.81 -13.95
N TYR A 57 -8.73 -22.96 -13.56
CA TYR A 57 -9.58 -21.82 -13.22
C TYR A 57 -9.10 -21.10 -11.97
N ALA A 58 -8.67 -21.83 -10.94
CA ALA A 58 -8.11 -21.24 -9.73
C ALA A 58 -6.83 -20.45 -10.03
N THR A 59 -5.95 -20.96 -10.89
CA THR A 59 -4.75 -20.24 -11.30
C THR A 59 -5.09 -18.93 -12.02
N ASN A 60 -6.02 -18.97 -12.98
CA ASN A 60 -6.45 -17.76 -13.70
C ASN A 60 -7.12 -16.75 -12.76
N PHE A 61 -7.97 -17.21 -11.84
CA PHE A 61 -8.61 -16.34 -10.86
C PHE A 61 -7.58 -15.64 -9.96
N LEU A 62 -6.58 -16.37 -9.45
CA LEU A 62 -5.51 -15.79 -8.64
C LEU A 62 -4.65 -14.81 -9.43
N TYR A 63 -4.39 -15.09 -10.71
CA TYR A 63 -3.69 -14.16 -11.60
C TYR A 63 -4.45 -12.83 -11.74
N GLU A 64 -5.75 -12.89 -12.01
CA GLU A 64 -6.58 -11.69 -12.15
C GLU A 64 -6.69 -10.91 -10.82
N LEU A 65 -6.77 -11.59 -9.68
CA LEU A 65 -6.69 -10.93 -8.37
C LEU A 65 -5.36 -10.20 -8.17
N GLY A 66 -4.26 -10.80 -8.61
CA GLY A 66 -2.94 -10.15 -8.62
C GLY A 66 -2.93 -8.89 -9.48
N LYS A 67 -3.53 -8.94 -10.67
CA LYS A 67 -3.66 -7.78 -11.56
C LYS A 67 -4.52 -6.67 -10.98
N LEU A 68 -5.62 -7.00 -10.31
CA LEU A 68 -6.42 -6.00 -9.60
C LEU A 68 -5.63 -5.33 -8.48
N ALA A 69 -4.80 -6.08 -7.74
CA ALA A 69 -3.93 -5.51 -6.72
C ALA A 69 -2.88 -4.56 -7.34
N GLU A 70 -2.27 -4.93 -8.46
CA GLU A 70 -1.35 -4.04 -9.21
C GLU A 70 -2.04 -2.73 -9.63
N VAL A 71 -3.28 -2.79 -10.11
CA VAL A 71 -4.05 -1.59 -10.50
C VAL A 71 -4.31 -0.68 -9.30
N GLU A 72 -4.63 -1.23 -8.14
CA GLU A 72 -4.84 -0.42 -6.93
C GLU A 72 -3.54 0.23 -6.43
N VAL A 73 -2.38 -0.45 -6.57
CA VAL A 73 -1.07 0.15 -6.30
C VAL A 73 -0.81 1.31 -7.27
N TRP A 74 -0.94 1.05 -8.58
CA TRP A 74 -0.77 2.07 -9.62
C TRP A 74 -1.65 3.31 -9.38
N LYS A 75 -2.93 3.09 -9.03
CA LYS A 75 -3.87 4.18 -8.72
C LYS A 75 -3.41 5.02 -7.54
N LYS A 76 -2.94 4.38 -6.46
CA LYS A 76 -2.44 5.10 -5.27
C LYS A 76 -1.22 5.95 -5.62
N GLU A 77 -0.25 5.38 -6.33
CA GLU A 77 0.95 6.08 -6.78
C GLU A 77 0.59 7.25 -7.70
N ARG A 78 -0.33 7.03 -8.65
CA ARG A 78 -0.75 8.07 -9.59
C ARG A 78 -1.44 9.23 -8.89
N LEU A 79 -2.29 8.94 -7.90
CA LEU A 79 -2.94 9.97 -7.10
C LEU A 79 -1.95 10.74 -6.22
N ALA A 80 -0.93 10.08 -5.67
CA ALA A 80 0.13 10.75 -4.93
C ALA A 80 0.90 11.74 -5.82
N GLN A 81 1.34 11.29 -7.00
CA GLN A 81 2.01 12.14 -7.99
C GLN A 81 1.15 13.34 -8.41
N LEU A 82 -0.14 13.13 -8.68
CA LEU A 82 -1.04 14.21 -9.05
C LEU A 82 -1.24 15.22 -7.92
N ARG A 83 -1.34 14.76 -6.67
CA ARG A 83 -1.44 15.65 -5.50
C ARG A 83 -0.20 16.52 -5.35
N GLU A 84 0.99 15.96 -5.52
CA GLU A 84 2.24 16.71 -5.47
C GLU A 84 2.32 17.75 -6.58
N GLN A 85 1.95 17.39 -7.81
CA GLN A 85 1.92 18.32 -8.95
C GLN A 85 0.94 19.47 -8.71
N VAL A 86 -0.29 19.15 -8.29
CA VAL A 86 -1.32 20.17 -8.00
C VAL A 86 -0.90 21.04 -6.83
N ALA A 87 -0.29 20.48 -5.78
CA ALA A 87 0.20 21.25 -4.65
C ALA A 87 1.32 22.22 -5.06
N ALA A 88 2.26 21.76 -5.89
CA ALA A 88 3.33 22.60 -6.42
C ALA A 88 2.77 23.72 -7.32
N GLU A 89 1.81 23.40 -8.19
CA GLU A 89 1.18 24.39 -9.05
C GLU A 89 0.36 25.41 -8.24
N ALA A 90 -0.41 24.94 -7.26
CA ALA A 90 -1.16 25.80 -6.36
C ALA A 90 -0.24 26.73 -5.56
N ALA A 91 0.89 26.21 -5.06
CA ALA A 91 1.89 27.01 -4.37
C ALA A 91 2.50 28.09 -5.28
N LYS A 92 2.80 27.75 -6.54
CA LYS A 92 3.29 28.71 -7.54
C LYS A 92 2.28 29.81 -7.82
N ARG A 93 1.02 29.45 -8.09
CA ARG A 93 -0.07 30.41 -8.33
C ARG A 93 -0.28 31.30 -7.11
N ALA A 94 -0.32 30.73 -5.92
CA ALA A 94 -0.46 31.49 -4.68
C ALA A 94 0.72 32.45 -4.47
N ALA A 95 1.96 32.02 -4.74
CA ALA A 95 3.13 32.88 -4.67
C ALA A 95 3.01 34.08 -5.62
N THR A 96 2.61 33.85 -6.89
CA THR A 96 2.38 34.93 -7.86
C THR A 96 1.31 35.92 -7.39
N HIS A 97 0.21 35.45 -6.81
CA HIS A 97 -0.80 36.35 -6.27
C HIS A 97 -0.30 37.15 -5.07
N ARG A 98 0.49 36.53 -4.18
CA ARG A 98 1.12 37.25 -3.04
C ARG A 98 2.09 38.32 -3.51
N THR A 99 2.93 38.04 -4.51
CA THR A 99 3.86 39.04 -5.06
C THR A 99 3.13 40.20 -5.71
N ASN A 100 2.08 39.90 -6.48
CA ASN A 100 1.26 40.92 -7.12
C ASN A 100 0.53 41.78 -6.08
N ALA A 101 -0.05 41.16 -5.05
CA ALA A 101 -0.68 41.88 -3.94
C ALA A 101 0.33 42.78 -3.22
N GLY A 102 1.52 42.26 -2.91
CA GLY A 102 2.60 43.04 -2.31
C GLY A 102 3.02 44.23 -3.17
N ALA A 103 3.13 44.06 -4.49
CA ALA A 103 3.46 45.14 -5.42
C ALA A 103 2.40 46.25 -5.42
N TRP A 104 1.10 45.90 -5.40
CA TRP A 104 0.03 46.88 -5.30
C TRP A 104 0.03 47.62 -3.96
N LEU A 105 0.28 46.92 -2.85
CA LEU A 105 0.42 47.53 -1.53
C LEU A 105 1.61 48.49 -1.47
N ALA A 106 2.76 48.13 -2.04
CA ALA A 106 3.94 48.98 -2.10
C ALA A 106 3.67 50.26 -2.92
N ARG A 107 2.94 50.15 -4.04
CA ARG A 107 2.50 51.31 -4.82
C ARG A 107 1.59 52.24 -4.02
N MET A 108 0.63 51.71 -3.26
CA MET A 108 -0.23 52.52 -2.39
C MET A 108 0.58 53.23 -1.29
N GLN A 109 1.59 52.56 -0.72
CA GLN A 109 2.51 53.22 0.21
C GLN A 109 3.35 54.31 -0.44
N GLY A 110 3.78 54.12 -1.69
CA GLY A 110 4.46 55.15 -2.49
C GLY A 110 3.59 56.38 -2.75
N LEU A 111 2.26 56.23 -2.76
CA LEU A 111 1.30 57.34 -2.83
C LEU A 111 1.06 58.02 -1.47
N GLY A 112 1.71 57.57 -0.40
CA GLY A 112 1.60 58.14 0.95
C GLY A 112 0.52 57.48 1.82
N GLU A 113 -0.14 56.40 1.36
CA GLU A 113 -1.08 55.68 2.22
C GLU A 113 -0.34 54.85 3.29
N ASN A 114 -0.83 54.91 4.53
CA ASN A 114 -0.30 54.08 5.62
C ASN A 114 -1.07 52.73 5.71
N MET A 115 -0.46 51.74 6.37
CA MET A 115 -1.02 50.38 6.44
C MET A 115 -2.40 50.32 7.12
N THR A 116 -2.68 51.18 8.10
CA THR A 116 -3.97 51.25 8.79
C THR A 116 -5.07 51.81 7.90
N THR A 117 -4.74 52.80 7.06
CA THR A 117 -5.67 53.38 6.08
C THR A 117 -5.96 52.37 4.97
N ILE A 118 -4.94 51.67 4.46
CA ILE A 118 -5.13 50.62 3.44
C ILE A 118 -6.01 49.48 3.99
N ALA A 119 -5.78 49.06 5.23
CA ALA A 119 -6.58 48.05 5.90
C ALA A 119 -8.05 48.48 6.04
N ALA A 120 -8.30 49.70 6.52
CA ALA A 120 -9.64 50.25 6.64
C ALA A 120 -10.35 50.38 5.28
N ARG A 121 -9.61 50.71 4.21
CA ARG A 121 -10.16 50.86 2.86
C ARG A 121 -10.50 49.53 2.19
N THR A 122 -9.75 48.48 2.49
CA THR A 122 -9.91 47.15 1.86
C THR A 122 -10.73 46.18 2.70
N ASP A 123 -11.11 46.57 3.93
CA ASP A 123 -11.71 45.69 4.95
C ASP A 123 -10.85 44.44 5.24
N VAL A 124 -9.53 44.60 5.14
CA VAL A 124 -8.55 43.55 5.39
C VAL A 124 -7.73 43.93 6.62
N GLY A 125 -7.56 43.00 7.56
CA GLY A 125 -6.78 43.25 8.77
C GLY A 125 -5.34 43.72 8.49
N VAL A 126 -4.84 44.67 9.29
CA VAL A 126 -3.48 45.25 9.15
C VAL A 126 -2.39 44.17 9.13
N GLY A 127 -2.59 43.07 9.84
CA GLY A 127 -1.67 41.92 9.83
C GLY A 127 -1.55 41.24 8.46
N ILE A 128 -2.66 41.10 7.72
CA ILE A 128 -2.66 40.52 6.37
C ILE A 128 -1.97 41.49 5.40
N VAL A 129 -2.28 42.79 5.47
CA VAL A 129 -1.60 43.84 4.69
C VAL A 129 -0.09 43.79 4.93
N ARG A 130 0.34 43.72 6.19
CA ARG A 130 1.76 43.56 6.57
C ARG A 130 2.38 42.32 5.96
N THR A 131 1.66 41.20 6.00
CA THR A 131 2.16 39.91 5.51
C THR A 131 2.32 39.92 3.99
N MET A 132 1.37 40.49 3.26
CA MET A 132 1.44 40.62 1.80
C MET A 132 2.51 41.61 1.37
N LEU A 133 2.72 42.69 2.12
CA LEU A 133 3.80 43.65 1.85
C LEU A 133 5.20 43.01 1.95
N ARG A 134 5.39 41.97 2.77
CA ARG A 134 6.67 41.21 2.80
C ARG A 134 7.00 40.54 1.47
N HIS A 135 5.99 40.30 0.63
CA HIS A 135 6.14 39.72 -0.70
C HIS A 135 6.21 40.77 -1.81
N ALA A 136 6.20 42.07 -1.46
CA ALA A 136 6.40 43.11 -2.45
C ALA A 136 7.77 42.93 -3.14
N PRO A 137 7.85 43.08 -4.47
CA PRO A 137 9.14 43.11 -5.15
C PRO A 137 9.95 44.26 -4.54
N LYS A 138 11.16 43.94 -4.09
CA LYS A 138 12.09 44.99 -3.69
C LYS A 138 12.56 45.62 -4.99
N ASP A 139 12.33 46.91 -5.15
CA ASP A 139 12.94 47.62 -6.27
C ASP A 139 14.45 47.49 -6.09
N GLU A 140 15.08 46.70 -6.96
CA GLU A 140 16.53 46.61 -7.12
C GLU A 140 17.03 47.93 -7.75
N THR A 141 16.72 49.07 -7.13
CA THR A 141 17.18 50.37 -7.57
C THR A 141 18.55 50.61 -6.95
N SER A 142 19.57 50.36 -7.78
CA SER A 142 20.89 50.98 -7.75
C SER A 142 21.71 50.81 -6.46
N THR A 143 22.52 49.75 -6.41
CA THR A 143 23.84 49.87 -5.79
C THR A 143 24.65 50.94 -6.56
N PRO A 144 25.10 52.04 -5.93
CA PRO A 144 26.21 52.79 -6.50
C PRO A 144 27.46 51.92 -6.32
N SER A 145 27.81 51.18 -7.38
CA SER A 145 29.16 50.65 -7.50
C SER A 145 30.08 51.83 -7.77
N GLY A 146 30.83 52.26 -6.74
CA GLY A 146 31.83 53.31 -6.87
C GLY A 146 32.13 54.00 -5.54
N GLY A 147 33.21 53.57 -4.87
CA GLY A 147 33.73 54.26 -3.70
C GLY A 147 34.85 53.49 -3.02
N SER A 148 36.05 53.61 -3.59
CA SER A 148 37.32 53.14 -3.03
C SER A 148 37.45 53.39 -1.52
N HIS A 149 37.70 52.33 -0.74
CA HIS A 149 38.47 52.46 0.50
C HIS A 149 39.57 51.42 0.54
N ALA A 150 40.78 51.94 0.41
CA ALA A 150 42.05 51.25 0.52
C ALA A 150 42.35 50.88 1.98
N LEU A 151 42.95 49.69 2.13
CA LEU A 151 44.00 49.29 3.07
C LEU A 151 43.97 49.88 4.50
N GLY A 152 43.72 48.99 5.46
CA GLY A 152 44.06 49.20 6.88
C GLY A 152 44.19 47.84 7.57
N ALA A 153 45.41 47.32 7.60
CA ALA A 153 45.79 46.12 8.31
C ALA A 153 45.72 46.29 9.84
N GLY A 154 45.45 45.20 10.55
CA GLY A 154 45.93 45.00 11.93
C GLY A 154 44.86 44.76 12.97
N GLY A 155 44.94 43.61 13.66
CA GLY A 155 44.27 43.45 14.95
C GLY A 155 43.86 42.02 15.27
N ALA A 156 44.80 41.24 15.77
CA ALA A 156 44.59 39.91 16.31
C ALA A 156 43.70 39.90 17.56
N GLY A 157 43.01 38.78 17.76
CA GLY A 157 42.30 38.39 18.98
C GLY A 157 41.37 37.24 18.61
N GLY A 158 41.72 35.97 18.77
CA GLY A 158 42.33 35.36 19.96
C GLY A 158 41.27 34.43 20.54
N TRP A 159 41.50 33.13 20.37
CA TRP A 159 40.81 31.97 20.94
C TRP A 159 39.77 32.19 22.05
N CYS A 160 38.67 31.44 21.97
CA CYS A 160 38.38 30.44 22.99
C CYS A 160 37.54 29.29 22.42
N ALA A 161 38.21 28.16 22.17
CA ALA A 161 37.60 26.86 22.04
C ALA A 161 37.41 26.27 23.45
N SER A 162 36.21 25.80 23.76
CA SER A 162 35.99 24.85 24.85
C SER A 162 35.36 23.59 24.25
N ARG A 163 36.23 22.59 24.05
CA ARG A 163 35.83 21.19 24.00
C ARG A 163 35.43 20.78 25.42
N GLY A 164 34.25 20.21 25.57
CA GLY A 164 33.86 19.39 26.70
C GLY A 164 33.11 18.19 26.13
N ALA A 165 33.83 17.08 26.01
CA ALA A 165 33.23 15.76 25.83
C ALA A 165 32.42 15.43 27.08
N ASP A 166 31.32 14.69 26.92
CA ASP A 166 30.94 13.60 27.81
C ASP A 166 29.91 12.71 27.09
N ASP A 167 30.39 11.54 26.68
CA ASP A 167 29.61 10.34 26.40
C ASP A 167 28.86 9.91 27.68
N VAL A 168 27.55 9.69 27.58
CA VAL A 168 26.84 8.78 28.47
C VAL A 168 25.87 7.93 27.65
N GLU A 169 26.39 6.76 27.32
CA GLU A 169 25.68 5.51 27.08
C GLU A 169 24.58 5.27 28.13
N ARG A 170 23.35 4.97 27.69
CA ARG A 170 22.33 4.42 28.57
C ARG A 170 21.38 3.48 27.82
N ALA A 171 21.62 2.18 28.10
CA ALA A 171 20.70 1.06 28.29
C ALA A 171 19.45 0.96 27.41
#